data_AF-M5V9L0-F1
#
_entry.id   AF-M5V9L0-F1
#
_cell.length_a   1.000
_cell.length_b   1.000
_cell.length_c   1.000
_cell.angle_alpha   90.00
_cell.angle_beta   90.00
_cell.angle_gamma   90.00
#
_symmetry.space_group_name_H-M   'P 1'
#
loop_
_entity.id
_entity.type
_entity.pdbx_description
1 polymer ?
#
loop_
_entity_poly.entity_id
_entity_poly.type
_entity_poly.pdbx_seq_one_letter_code
_entity_poly.pdbx_strand_id
1 'polypeptide(L)'
;MQLSVGEDLVKTARLLLFPIQILGSLQDRLERILIRIKHKIPEDKIKQADPKIIGPSLENLKYIQEDDVLFEAFINLITKSMNEDEYRNVHPAFPRLLEQLSSDEAILLYELKNLEFNVVDTMDYDRSLNQFHNRKLISSEIPSEKLEFPEHMETYYSHLESLGLVSWPVFKQIPINSNGIQTGITRYSKWLSTPFGKIFSQVCIPDEEYIISYLQKKSQ
;
A
#
# COMPACT_ATOMS: atom_id res chain seq x y z
N MET A 1 23.56 -3.37 41.59
CA MET A 1 23.92 -2.33 40.59
C MET A 1 23.56 -0.98 41.21
N GLN A 2 24.49 -0.37 41.95
CA GLN A 2 24.29 0.95 42.56
C GLN A 2 24.73 1.99 41.52
N LEU A 3 23.75 2.67 40.94
CA LEU A 3 23.99 3.83 40.08
C LEU A 3 24.54 4.97 40.95
N SER A 4 25.47 5.77 40.42
CA SER A 4 25.97 6.94 41.16
C SER A 4 24.87 7.99 41.26
N VAL A 5 24.81 8.74 42.38
CA VAL A 5 23.77 9.77 42.62
C VAL A 5 23.65 10.79 41.47
N GLY A 6 24.78 11.10 40.81
CA GLY A 6 24.78 11.98 39.63
C GLY A 6 24.15 11.35 38.39
N GLU A 7 24.29 10.04 38.21
CA GLU A 7 23.67 9.31 37.10
C GLU A 7 22.15 9.23 37.25
N ASP A 8 21.65 9.02 38.48
CA ASP A 8 20.22 8.99 38.78
C ASP A 8 19.55 10.37 38.61
N LEU A 9 20.24 11.45 38.95
CA LEU A 9 19.79 12.83 38.70
C LEU A 9 19.62 13.11 37.20
N VAL A 10 20.61 12.72 36.38
CA VAL A 10 20.55 12.91 34.92
C VAL A 10 19.42 12.07 34.30
N LYS A 11 19.25 10.82 34.73
CA LYS A 11 18.17 9.94 34.26
C LYS A 11 16.79 10.49 34.62
N THR A 12 16.63 11.00 35.84
CA THR A 12 15.39 11.62 36.32
C THR A 12 15.07 12.89 35.52
N ALA A 13 16.05 13.77 35.30
CA ALA A 13 15.86 14.97 34.49
C ALA A 13 15.49 14.65 33.05
N ARG A 14 16.12 13.63 32.43
CA ARG A 14 15.75 13.15 31.10
C ARG A 14 14.32 12.60 31.08
N LEU A 15 13.93 11.81 32.07
CA LEU A 15 12.57 11.27 32.17
C LEU A 15 11.52 12.38 32.32
N LEU A 16 11.82 13.41 33.13
CA LEU A 16 10.94 14.57 33.32
C LEU A 16 10.79 15.40 32.03
N LEU A 17 11.89 15.60 31.29
CA LEU A 17 11.90 16.39 30.05
C LEU A 17 11.50 15.57 28.80
N PHE A 18 11.41 14.25 28.92
CA PHE A 18 11.15 13.34 27.80
C PHE A 18 9.92 13.72 26.97
N PRO A 19 8.76 14.08 27.55
CA PRO A 19 7.59 14.47 26.76
C PRO A 19 7.84 15.73 25.91
N ILE A 20 8.58 16.71 26.44
CA ILE A 20 8.91 17.96 25.74
C ILE A 20 9.89 17.67 24.60
N GLN A 21 10.87 16.79 24.84
CA GLN A 21 11.82 16.37 23.82
C GLN A 21 11.13 15.63 22.66
N ILE A 22 10.17 14.74 22.96
CA ILE A 22 9.35 14.10 21.93
C ILE A 22 8.58 15.15 21.13
N LEU A 23 7.93 16.09 21.82
CA LEU A 23 7.12 17.11 21.15
C LEU A 23 7.96 18.00 20.22
N GLY A 24 9.16 18.40 20.67
CA GLY A 24 10.12 19.13 19.83
C GLY A 24 10.53 18.33 18.60
N SER A 25 10.88 17.05 18.77
CA SER A 25 11.23 16.17 17.64
C SER A 25 10.08 16.00 16.64
N LEU A 26 8.84 15.87 17.13
CA LEU A 26 7.65 15.81 16.28
C LEU A 26 7.39 17.13 15.53
N GLN A 27 7.63 18.27 16.19
CA GLN A 27 7.53 19.59 15.56
C GLN A 27 8.54 19.75 14.42
N ASP A 28 9.82 19.42 14.66
CA ASP A 28 10.88 19.48 13.64
C ASP A 28 10.54 18.57 12.45
N ARG A 29 10.00 17.39 12.72
CA ARG A 29 9.56 16.44 11.70
C ARG A 29 8.39 16.98 10.89
N LEU A 30 7.37 17.54 11.54
CA LEU A 30 6.23 18.14 10.87
C LEU A 30 6.66 19.30 9.97
N GLU A 31 7.58 20.15 10.43
CA GLU A 31 8.12 21.25 9.63
C GLU A 31 8.75 20.75 8.33
N ARG A 32 9.59 19.71 8.41
CA ARG A 32 10.19 19.08 7.20
C ARG A 32 9.13 18.55 6.23
N ILE A 33 8.10 17.88 6.74
CA ILE A 33 6.98 17.37 5.94
C ILE A 33 6.24 18.51 5.23
N LEU A 34 5.91 19.58 5.96
CA LEU A 34 5.19 20.74 5.41
C LEU A 34 6.01 21.46 4.34
N ILE A 35 7.33 21.62 4.54
CA ILE A 35 8.25 22.18 3.56
C ILE A 35 8.23 21.31 2.28
N ARG A 36 8.35 19.98 2.42
CA ARG A 36 8.30 19.04 1.29
C ARG A 36 6.98 19.14 0.51
N ILE A 37 5.85 19.19 1.21
CA ILE A 37 4.52 19.33 0.58
C ILE A 37 4.43 20.64 -0.19
N LYS A 38 4.86 21.77 0.42
CA LYS A 38 4.79 23.09 -0.21
C LYS A 38 5.60 23.15 -1.51
N HIS A 39 6.79 22.54 -1.54
CA HIS A 39 7.63 22.51 -2.74
C HIS A 39 7.07 21.69 -3.90
N LYS A 40 6.08 20.81 -3.65
CA LYS A 40 5.45 20.00 -4.68
C LYS A 40 4.27 20.67 -5.40
N ILE A 41 3.78 21.81 -4.89
CA ILE A 41 2.58 22.47 -5.44
C ILE A 41 2.98 23.84 -6.01
N PRO A 42 2.64 24.17 -7.27
CA PRO A 42 2.81 25.52 -7.81
C PRO A 42 2.08 26.55 -6.95
N GLU A 43 2.69 27.72 -6.68
CA GLU A 43 2.12 28.72 -5.75
C GLU A 43 0.72 29.21 -6.18
N ASP A 44 0.45 29.28 -7.48
CA ASP A 44 -0.84 29.67 -8.07
C ASP A 44 -1.91 28.57 -8.00
N LYS A 45 -1.53 27.36 -7.61
CA LYS A 45 -2.39 26.17 -7.52
C LYS A 45 -2.67 25.73 -6.09
N ILE A 46 -2.09 26.38 -5.08
CA ILE A 46 -2.29 26.04 -3.68
C ILE A 46 -3.68 26.46 -3.22
N LYS A 47 -4.41 25.51 -2.63
CA LYS A 47 -5.67 25.75 -1.90
C LYS A 47 -5.58 25.25 -0.46
N GLN A 48 -6.59 25.60 0.33
CA GLN A 48 -6.74 25.06 1.68
C GLN A 48 -7.00 23.54 1.63
N ALA A 49 -6.25 22.79 2.44
CA ALA A 49 -6.42 21.34 2.57
C ALA A 49 -7.76 21.00 3.24
N ASP A 50 -8.40 19.92 2.79
CA ASP A 50 -9.56 19.36 3.48
C ASP A 50 -9.10 18.74 4.83
N PRO A 51 -9.65 19.19 5.98
CA PRO A 51 -9.34 18.64 7.30
C PRO A 51 -9.50 17.11 7.39
N LYS A 52 -10.45 16.53 6.65
CA LYS A 52 -10.69 15.08 6.61
C LYS A 52 -9.58 14.30 5.92
N ILE A 53 -8.78 14.97 5.08
CA ILE A 53 -7.62 14.38 4.42
C ILE A 53 -6.37 14.66 5.23
N ILE A 54 -6.08 15.93 5.48
CA ILE A 54 -4.79 16.33 6.07
C ILE A 54 -4.63 15.85 7.51
N GLY A 55 -5.70 15.88 8.32
CA GLY A 55 -5.64 15.47 9.72
C GLY A 55 -5.20 14.02 9.89
N PRO A 56 -5.98 13.05 9.37
CA PRO A 56 -5.62 11.63 9.47
C PRO A 56 -4.32 11.28 8.75
N SER A 57 -3.99 11.96 7.64
CA SER A 57 -2.75 11.71 6.91
C SER A 57 -1.51 12.15 7.70
N LEU A 58 -1.56 13.33 8.33
CA LEU A 58 -0.47 13.80 9.19
C LEU A 58 -0.33 12.96 10.46
N GLU A 59 -1.43 12.42 10.99
CA GLU A 59 -1.38 11.51 12.14
C GLU A 59 -0.61 10.23 11.82
N ASN A 60 -0.92 9.60 10.68
CA ASN A 60 -0.21 8.41 10.20
C ASN A 60 1.27 8.69 9.89
N LEU A 61 1.57 9.83 9.25
CA LEU A 61 2.94 10.24 8.93
C LEU A 61 3.85 10.42 10.17
N LYS A 62 3.33 10.44 11.40
CA LYS A 62 4.16 10.45 12.61
C LYS A 62 4.91 9.13 12.80
N TYR A 63 4.34 8.03 12.32
CA TYR A 63 4.80 6.68 12.65
C TYR A 63 5.51 5.96 11.49
N ILE A 64 5.36 6.46 10.26
CA ILE A 64 5.93 5.84 9.04
C ILE A 64 7.35 6.37 8.79
N GLN A 65 8.31 5.56 8.36
CA GLN A 65 9.66 6.05 8.05
C GLN A 65 9.70 6.87 6.75
N GLU A 66 10.57 7.88 6.65
CA GLU A 66 10.57 8.81 5.49
C GLU A 66 10.99 8.16 4.15
N ASP A 67 11.64 7.00 4.23
CA ASP A 67 12.10 6.17 3.10
C ASP A 67 11.11 5.04 2.74
N ASP A 68 9.99 4.91 3.45
CA ASP A 68 8.93 3.98 3.11
C ASP A 68 8.07 4.52 1.95
N VAL A 69 7.64 3.63 1.05
CA VAL A 69 6.72 3.96 -0.04
C VAL A 69 5.40 4.53 0.47
N LEU A 70 4.91 4.07 1.62
CA LEU A 70 3.67 4.57 2.22
C LEU A 70 3.81 6.02 2.68
N PHE A 71 5.00 6.43 3.13
CA PHE A 71 5.25 7.83 3.49
C PHE A 71 5.03 8.74 2.29
N GLU A 72 5.62 8.39 1.15
CA GLU A 72 5.43 9.13 -0.08
C GLU A 72 3.98 9.09 -0.58
N ALA A 73 3.29 7.97 -0.37
CA ALA A 73 1.88 7.87 -0.72
C ALA A 73 0.98 8.83 0.08
N PHE A 74 1.24 8.99 1.38
CA PHE A 74 0.57 10.00 2.21
C PHE A 74 0.95 11.43 1.79
N ILE A 75 2.22 11.70 1.45
CA ILE A 75 2.64 13.01 0.92
C ILE A 75 1.85 13.33 -0.35
N ASN A 76 1.77 12.39 -1.30
CA ASN A 76 1.03 12.58 -2.54
C ASN A 76 -0.45 12.85 -2.31
N LEU A 77 -1.08 12.12 -1.39
CA LEU A 77 -2.47 12.36 -1.01
C LEU A 77 -2.68 13.79 -0.49
N ILE A 78 -1.83 14.26 0.43
CA ILE A 78 -1.94 15.62 0.98
C ILE A 78 -1.67 16.66 -0.11
N THR A 79 -0.59 16.51 -0.88
CA THR A 79 -0.23 17.42 -1.98
C THR A 79 -1.38 17.57 -2.98
N LYS A 80 -1.97 16.46 -3.45
CA LYS A 80 -3.09 16.50 -4.40
C LYS A 80 -4.37 17.08 -3.80
N SER A 81 -4.59 16.89 -2.49
CA SER A 81 -5.73 17.53 -1.80
C SER A 81 -5.62 19.06 -1.73
N MET A 82 -4.38 19.56 -1.76
CA MET A 82 -4.03 20.98 -1.69
C MET A 82 -3.80 21.61 -3.08
N ASN A 83 -3.95 20.86 -4.16
CA ASN A 83 -3.80 21.35 -5.53
C ASN A 83 -5.19 21.60 -6.16
N GLU A 84 -5.44 22.82 -6.64
CA GLU A 84 -6.72 23.24 -7.25
C GLU A 84 -7.12 22.42 -8.48
N ASP A 85 -6.16 21.85 -9.21
CA ASP A 85 -6.46 21.05 -10.40
C ASP A 85 -6.73 19.57 -10.05
N GLU A 86 -6.15 19.05 -8.97
CA GLU A 86 -6.15 17.61 -8.66
C GLU A 86 -7.12 17.20 -7.55
N TYR A 87 -7.57 18.14 -6.69
CA TYR A 87 -8.37 17.82 -5.50
C TYR A 87 -9.66 17.06 -5.81
N ARG A 88 -10.21 17.18 -7.02
CA ARG A 88 -11.49 16.56 -7.43
C ARG A 88 -11.46 15.04 -7.40
N ASN A 89 -10.27 14.45 -7.54
CA ASN A 89 -10.08 13.00 -7.50
C ASN A 89 -9.77 12.49 -6.09
N VAL A 90 -9.53 13.38 -5.14
CA VAL A 90 -9.22 13.02 -3.75
C VAL A 90 -10.50 12.65 -3.02
N HIS A 91 -10.47 11.52 -2.31
CA HIS A 91 -11.63 11.01 -1.57
C HIS A 91 -11.35 10.94 -0.06
N PRO A 92 -12.30 11.32 0.82
CA PRO A 92 -12.14 11.27 2.28
C PRO A 92 -11.79 9.90 2.88
N ALA A 93 -12.01 8.81 2.14
CA ALA A 93 -11.65 7.46 2.58
C ALA A 93 -10.15 7.15 2.42
N PHE A 94 -9.44 7.88 1.55
CA PHE A 94 -8.07 7.54 1.17
C PHE A 94 -7.06 7.52 2.33
N PRO A 95 -7.09 8.42 3.33
CA PRO A 95 -6.18 8.32 4.46
C PRO A 95 -6.31 6.99 5.21
N ARG A 96 -7.55 6.53 5.44
CA ARG A 96 -7.82 5.27 6.15
C ARG A 96 -7.49 4.05 5.32
N LEU A 97 -7.62 4.13 3.99
CA LEU A 97 -7.19 3.05 3.11
C LEU A 97 -5.67 2.93 3.13
N LEU A 98 -4.94 4.04 2.99
CA LEU A 98 -3.47 4.05 3.06
C LEU A 98 -2.95 3.52 4.40
N GLU A 99 -3.60 3.87 5.52
CA GLU A 99 -3.26 3.37 6.86
C GLU A 99 -3.33 1.85 6.98
N GLN A 100 -4.19 1.19 6.19
CA GLN A 100 -4.36 -0.26 6.22
C GLN A 100 -3.34 -1.00 5.33
N LEU A 101 -2.71 -0.32 4.37
CA LEU A 101 -1.85 -0.98 3.39
C LEU A 101 -0.47 -1.34 3.95
N SER A 102 0.08 -2.43 3.44
CA SER A 102 1.52 -2.71 3.53
C SER A 102 2.31 -2.07 2.38
N SER A 103 3.63 -1.97 2.52
CA SER A 103 4.49 -1.48 1.44
C SER A 103 4.41 -2.39 0.21
N ASP A 104 4.35 -3.72 0.37
CA ASP A 104 4.19 -4.68 -0.73
C ASP A 104 2.85 -4.49 -1.47
N GLU A 105 1.76 -4.24 -0.73
CA GLU A 105 0.46 -3.93 -1.32
C GLU A 105 0.48 -2.62 -2.12
N ALA A 106 1.20 -1.60 -1.65
CA ALA A 106 1.40 -0.37 -2.41
C ALA A 106 2.17 -0.60 -3.71
N ILE A 107 3.20 -1.47 -3.70
CA ILE A 107 3.91 -1.90 -4.91
C ILE A 107 2.98 -2.64 -5.87
N LEU A 108 2.16 -3.57 -5.38
CA LEU A 108 1.18 -4.29 -6.22
C LEU A 108 0.18 -3.32 -6.87
N LEU A 109 -0.32 -2.33 -6.13
CA LEU A 109 -1.22 -1.29 -6.66
C LEU A 109 -0.53 -0.38 -7.68
N TYR A 110 0.77 -0.12 -7.55
CA TYR A 110 1.57 0.58 -8.55
C TYR A 110 1.64 -0.22 -9.85
N GLU A 111 2.01 -1.50 -9.77
CA GLU A 111 2.18 -2.37 -10.93
C GLU A 111 0.83 -2.58 -11.67
N LEU A 112 -0.28 -2.69 -10.93
CA LEU A 112 -1.65 -2.78 -11.47
C LEU A 112 -2.20 -1.48 -12.08
N LYS A 113 -1.48 -0.35 -12.00
CA LYS A 113 -1.93 0.93 -12.55
C LYS A 113 -2.01 0.88 -14.07
N ASN A 114 -1.07 0.18 -14.70
CA ASN A 114 -0.91 0.11 -16.16
C ASN A 114 -1.00 -1.32 -16.71
N LEU A 115 -1.05 -2.33 -15.84
CA LEU A 115 -1.01 -3.74 -16.23
C LEU A 115 -2.25 -4.50 -15.70
N GLU A 116 -2.57 -5.58 -16.38
CA GLU A 116 -3.44 -6.65 -15.88
C GLU A 116 -2.54 -7.87 -15.67
N PHE A 117 -2.62 -8.55 -14.53
CA PHE A 117 -1.81 -9.75 -14.31
C PHE A 117 -2.61 -10.98 -14.70
N ASN A 118 -2.17 -11.72 -15.72
CA ASN A 118 -2.78 -13.01 -16.02
C ASN A 118 -2.29 -14.06 -15.02
N VAL A 119 -3.24 -14.85 -14.52
CA VAL A 119 -2.97 -15.99 -13.64
C VAL A 119 -3.69 -17.22 -14.16
N VAL A 120 -2.94 -18.30 -14.32
CA VAL A 120 -3.44 -19.61 -14.75
C VAL A 120 -3.20 -20.60 -13.63
N ASP A 121 -4.26 -21.27 -13.21
CA ASP A 121 -4.21 -22.32 -12.19
C ASP A 121 -5.04 -23.54 -12.59
N THR A 122 -4.79 -24.66 -11.91
CA THR A 122 -5.66 -25.83 -11.94
C THR A 122 -6.27 -26.09 -10.58
N MET A 123 -7.42 -26.77 -10.58
CA MET A 123 -8.05 -27.30 -9.39
C MET A 123 -8.53 -28.73 -9.65
N ASP A 124 -8.41 -29.58 -8.65
CA ASP A 124 -8.91 -30.95 -8.69
C ASP A 124 -10.42 -30.95 -8.37
N TYR A 125 -11.20 -31.78 -9.05
CA TYR A 125 -12.65 -31.88 -8.84
C TYR A 125 -12.98 -33.08 -7.94
N ASP A 126 -13.49 -32.79 -6.75
CA ASP A 126 -14.08 -33.80 -5.88
C ASP A 126 -15.54 -34.01 -6.25
N ARG A 127 -15.82 -35.17 -6.85
CA ARG A 127 -17.18 -35.58 -7.25
C ARG A 127 -18.08 -35.90 -6.09
N SER A 128 -17.53 -36.37 -4.97
CA SER A 128 -18.32 -36.75 -3.80
C SER A 128 -18.88 -35.53 -3.09
N LEU A 129 -18.08 -34.46 -3.04
CA LEU A 129 -18.45 -33.17 -2.43
C LEU A 129 -19.00 -32.16 -3.45
N ASN A 130 -18.92 -32.47 -4.75
CA ASN A 130 -19.22 -31.57 -5.86
C ASN A 130 -18.49 -30.22 -5.73
N GLN A 131 -17.19 -30.27 -5.42
CA GLN A 131 -16.37 -29.10 -5.13
C GLN A 131 -15.01 -29.15 -5.84
N PHE A 132 -14.52 -27.99 -6.25
CA PHE A 132 -13.14 -27.82 -6.69
C PHE A 132 -12.25 -27.51 -5.50
N HIS A 133 -11.10 -28.18 -5.43
CA HIS A 133 -10.14 -28.02 -4.35
C HIS A 133 -8.71 -28.15 -4.89
N ASN A 134 -7.70 -28.08 -4.01
CA ASN A 134 -6.30 -28.27 -4.34
C ASN A 134 -5.83 -27.38 -5.51
N ARG A 135 -5.98 -26.06 -5.33
CA ARG A 135 -5.55 -25.07 -6.31
C ARG A 135 -4.03 -25.16 -6.50
N LYS A 136 -3.57 -25.30 -7.75
CA LYS A 136 -2.16 -25.33 -8.14
C LYS A 136 -1.89 -24.26 -9.16
N LEU A 137 -0.97 -23.36 -8.86
CA LEU A 137 -0.55 -22.30 -9.77
C LEU A 137 0.24 -22.92 -10.94
N ILE A 138 -0.15 -22.60 -12.18
CA ILE A 138 0.62 -22.98 -13.39
C ILE A 138 1.53 -21.82 -13.79
N SER A 139 0.97 -20.62 -13.88
CA SER A 139 1.71 -19.41 -14.27
C SER A 139 1.07 -18.16 -13.68
N SER A 140 1.90 -17.18 -13.39
CA SER A 140 1.50 -15.87 -12.86
C SER A 140 2.36 -14.79 -13.48
N GLU A 141 1.74 -13.70 -13.92
CA GLU A 141 2.42 -12.46 -14.34
C GLU A 141 2.59 -11.47 -13.18
N ILE A 142 2.20 -11.85 -11.96
CA ILE A 142 2.30 -10.96 -10.80
C ILE A 142 3.79 -10.83 -10.41
N PRO A 143 4.34 -9.61 -10.28
CA PRO A 143 5.78 -9.37 -10.13
C PRO A 143 6.25 -9.67 -8.70
N SER A 144 6.40 -10.96 -8.39
CA SER A 144 6.74 -11.45 -7.06
C SER A 144 8.18 -11.05 -6.65
N GLU A 145 9.06 -10.83 -7.63
CA GLU A 145 10.44 -10.39 -7.45
C GLU A 145 10.58 -8.95 -6.93
N LYS A 146 9.53 -8.14 -7.01
CA LYS A 146 9.52 -6.74 -6.54
C LYS A 146 9.03 -6.59 -5.10
N LEU A 147 8.59 -7.69 -4.49
CA LEU A 147 8.00 -7.71 -3.15
C LEU A 147 9.01 -8.17 -2.12
N GLU A 148 8.87 -7.68 -0.90
CA GLU A 148 9.70 -8.11 0.21
C GLU A 148 9.31 -9.52 0.69
N PHE A 149 8.01 -9.79 0.78
CA PHE A 149 7.47 -11.07 1.25
C PHE A 149 6.49 -11.68 0.24
N PRO A 150 6.98 -12.20 -0.90
CA PRO A 150 6.15 -12.80 -1.95
C PRO A 150 5.38 -14.05 -1.51
N GLU A 151 5.68 -14.65 -0.36
CA GLU A 151 4.91 -15.75 0.22
C GLU A 151 3.51 -15.32 0.70
N HIS A 152 3.28 -14.02 0.92
CA HIS A 152 2.02 -13.49 1.45
C HIS A 152 1.02 -13.03 0.38
N MET A 153 1.28 -13.34 -0.89
CA MET A 153 0.51 -12.87 -2.05
C MET A 153 -1.00 -13.07 -1.97
N GLU A 154 -1.47 -14.23 -1.51
CA GLU A 154 -2.90 -14.50 -1.36
C GLU A 154 -3.54 -13.63 -0.26
N THR A 155 -2.77 -13.27 0.77
CA THR A 155 -3.22 -12.36 1.85
C THR A 155 -3.31 -10.93 1.33
N TYR A 156 -2.26 -10.47 0.62
CA TYR A 156 -2.25 -9.15 -0.01
C TYR A 156 -3.43 -8.98 -0.98
N TYR A 157 -3.68 -10.00 -1.79
CA TYR A 157 -4.85 -10.02 -2.66
C TYR A 157 -6.16 -9.88 -1.88
N SER A 158 -6.39 -10.77 -0.93
CA SER A 158 -7.64 -10.85 -0.17
C SER A 158 -7.92 -9.54 0.56
N HIS A 159 -6.87 -8.92 1.09
CA HIS A 159 -6.96 -7.64 1.75
C HIS A 159 -7.28 -6.51 0.76
N LEU A 160 -6.52 -6.37 -0.34
CA LEU A 160 -6.80 -5.36 -1.38
C LEU A 160 -8.20 -5.51 -2.01
N GLU A 161 -8.68 -6.74 -2.17
CA GLU A 161 -10.04 -7.03 -2.63
C GLU A 161 -11.07 -6.60 -1.58
N SER A 162 -10.84 -6.86 -0.29
CA SER A 162 -11.73 -6.43 0.80
C SER A 162 -11.83 -4.91 0.93
N LEU A 163 -10.76 -4.18 0.57
CA LEU A 163 -10.75 -2.72 0.48
C LEU A 163 -11.44 -2.19 -0.80
N GLY A 164 -11.84 -3.09 -1.71
CA GLY A 164 -12.47 -2.75 -2.98
C GLY A 164 -11.51 -2.11 -3.99
N LEU A 165 -10.20 -2.29 -3.84
CA LEU A 165 -9.19 -1.69 -4.71
C LEU A 165 -8.88 -2.57 -5.93
N VAL A 166 -8.94 -3.88 -5.77
CA VAL A 166 -8.66 -4.86 -6.83
C VAL A 166 -9.78 -5.88 -6.97
N SER A 167 -9.75 -6.64 -8.05
CA SER A 167 -10.64 -7.79 -8.31
C SER A 167 -9.90 -8.86 -9.10
N TRP A 168 -10.26 -10.13 -8.90
CA TRP A 168 -9.67 -11.29 -9.59
C TRP A 168 -10.73 -12.16 -10.26
N PRO A 169 -11.44 -11.62 -11.26
CA PRO A 169 -12.39 -12.41 -12.03
C PRO A 169 -11.72 -13.55 -12.79
N VAL A 170 -12.46 -14.65 -12.92
CA VAL A 170 -12.14 -15.78 -13.81
C VAL A 170 -12.90 -15.58 -15.12
N PHE A 171 -12.21 -15.46 -16.25
CA PHE A 171 -12.85 -15.21 -17.56
C PHE A 171 -13.03 -16.48 -18.38
N LYS A 172 -12.19 -17.49 -18.13
CA LYS A 172 -12.22 -18.74 -18.89
C LYS A 172 -11.91 -19.90 -17.97
N GLN A 173 -12.68 -20.97 -18.14
CA GLN A 173 -12.47 -22.24 -17.47
C GLN A 173 -12.50 -23.35 -18.50
N ILE A 174 -11.55 -24.28 -18.42
CA ILE A 174 -11.46 -25.44 -19.31
C ILE A 174 -11.50 -26.69 -18.43
N PRO A 175 -12.44 -27.64 -18.64
CA PRO A 175 -12.48 -28.88 -17.87
C PRO A 175 -11.28 -29.76 -18.20
N ILE A 176 -10.69 -30.36 -17.17
CA ILE A 176 -9.68 -31.41 -17.30
C ILE A 176 -10.42 -32.74 -17.21
N ASN A 177 -10.34 -33.53 -18.29
CA ASN A 177 -11.02 -34.81 -18.40
C ASN A 177 -10.00 -35.95 -18.48
N SER A 178 -10.27 -37.04 -17.75
CA SER A 178 -9.58 -38.32 -17.87
C SER A 178 -10.62 -39.40 -18.14
N ASN A 179 -10.46 -40.19 -19.20
CA ASN A 179 -11.42 -41.24 -19.61
C ASN A 179 -12.89 -40.76 -19.75
N GLY A 180 -13.10 -39.55 -20.30
CA GLY A 180 -14.44 -38.96 -20.46
C GLY A 180 -15.07 -38.43 -19.16
N ILE A 181 -14.31 -38.47 -18.06
CA ILE A 181 -14.72 -38.10 -16.72
C ILE A 181 -13.98 -36.81 -16.34
N GLN A 182 -14.71 -35.74 -16.01
CA GLN A 182 -14.07 -34.54 -15.45
C GLN A 182 -13.42 -34.85 -14.11
N THR A 183 -12.12 -34.54 -14.02
CA THR A 183 -11.27 -34.71 -12.83
C THR A 183 -10.75 -33.38 -12.30
N GLY A 184 -10.92 -32.28 -13.05
CA GLY A 184 -10.49 -30.95 -12.61
C GLY A 184 -10.90 -29.84 -13.57
N ILE A 185 -10.33 -28.67 -13.35
CA ILE A 185 -10.45 -27.50 -14.22
C ILE A 185 -9.12 -26.78 -14.33
N THR A 186 -8.88 -26.14 -15.47
CA THR A 186 -7.90 -25.08 -15.66
C THR A 186 -8.65 -23.75 -15.69
N ARG A 187 -8.26 -22.79 -14.85
CA ARG A 187 -8.86 -21.44 -14.82
C ARG A 187 -7.87 -20.41 -15.35
N TYR A 188 -8.39 -19.46 -16.11
CA TYR A 188 -7.70 -18.28 -16.57
C TYR A 188 -8.37 -17.07 -15.94
N SER A 189 -7.58 -16.33 -15.18
CA SER A 189 -8.02 -15.29 -14.28
C SER A 189 -7.06 -14.11 -14.35
N LYS A 190 -7.50 -12.91 -13.97
CA LYS A 190 -6.66 -11.71 -14.04
C LYS A 190 -6.94 -10.83 -12.85
N TRP A 191 -5.87 -10.28 -12.30
CA TRP A 191 -5.98 -9.18 -11.37
C TRP A 191 -6.21 -7.88 -12.12
N LEU A 192 -7.24 -7.15 -11.68
CA LEU A 192 -7.67 -5.88 -12.26
C LEU A 192 -7.89 -4.87 -11.15
N SER A 193 -7.43 -3.63 -11.37
CA SER A 193 -7.82 -2.49 -10.53
C SER A 193 -9.30 -2.16 -10.75
N THR A 194 -10.06 -2.03 -9.66
CA THR A 194 -11.45 -1.54 -9.72
C THR A 194 -11.47 -0.07 -10.14
N PRO A 195 -12.62 0.50 -10.56
CA PRO A 195 -12.71 1.95 -10.83
C PRO A 195 -12.27 2.81 -9.64
N PHE A 196 -12.62 2.38 -8.42
CA PHE A 196 -12.21 3.06 -7.19
C PHE A 196 -10.71 2.90 -6.93
N GLY A 197 -10.17 1.69 -7.12
CA GLY A 197 -8.74 1.40 -7.03
C GLY A 197 -7.90 2.21 -8.02
N LYS A 198 -8.38 2.41 -9.25
CA LYS A 198 -7.69 3.25 -10.25
C LYS A 198 -7.54 4.69 -9.78
N ILE A 199 -8.60 5.29 -9.24
CA ILE A 199 -8.55 6.66 -8.69
C ILE A 199 -7.63 6.70 -7.48
N PHE A 200 -7.75 5.72 -6.58
CA PHE A 200 -6.88 5.61 -5.41
C PHE A 200 -5.40 5.54 -5.80
N SER A 201 -5.02 4.64 -6.72
CA SER A 201 -3.65 4.50 -7.21
C SER A 201 -3.17 5.71 -8.00
N GLN A 202 -4.06 6.40 -8.71
CA GLN A 202 -3.70 7.65 -9.39
C GLN A 202 -3.38 8.77 -8.40
N VAL A 203 -4.10 8.85 -7.29
CA VAL A 203 -3.92 9.91 -6.29
C VAL A 203 -2.78 9.58 -5.33
N CYS A 204 -2.81 8.42 -4.71
CA CYS A 204 -1.93 8.12 -3.57
C CYS A 204 -0.61 7.50 -4.02
N ILE A 205 -0.65 6.49 -4.89
CA ILE A 205 0.54 5.68 -5.18
C ILE A 205 1.61 6.52 -5.92
N PRO A 206 2.88 6.46 -5.50
CA PRO A 206 3.98 7.20 -6.12
C PRO A 206 4.18 6.91 -7.62
N ASP A 207 4.94 7.79 -8.26
CA ASP A 207 5.30 7.65 -9.66
C ASP A 207 6.43 6.62 -9.86
N GLU A 208 6.68 6.29 -11.12
CA GLU A 208 7.68 5.29 -11.52
C GLU A 208 9.09 5.64 -11.04
N GLU A 209 9.47 6.91 -11.12
CA GLU A 209 10.80 7.36 -10.68
C GLU A 209 11.03 7.08 -9.19
N TYR A 210 10.05 7.41 -8.34
CA TYR A 210 10.13 7.13 -6.91
C TYR A 210 10.18 5.62 -6.63
N ILE A 211 9.31 4.83 -7.28
CA ILE A 211 9.22 3.38 -7.04
C ILE A 211 10.52 2.67 -7.44
N ILE A 212 11.11 3.02 -8.59
CA ILE A 212 12.39 2.46 -9.01
C ILE A 212 13.48 2.78 -7.98
N SER A 213 13.54 4.03 -7.51
CA SER A 213 14.51 4.42 -6.47
C SER A 213 14.31 3.66 -5.15
N TYR A 214 13.05 3.47 -4.74
CA TYR A 214 12.69 2.71 -3.54
C TYR A 214 13.14 1.25 -3.64
N LEU A 215 12.83 0.57 -4.74
CA LEU A 215 13.22 -0.84 -4.95
C LEU A 215 14.74 -1.02 -5.01
N GLN A 216 15.46 -0.08 -5.63
CA GLN A 216 16.93 -0.13 -5.68
C GLN A 216 17.56 -0.03 -4.29
N LYS A 217 17.09 0.88 -3.44
CA LYS A 217 17.61 1.05 -2.07
C LYS A 217 17.39 -0.19 -1.21
N LYS A 218 16.27 -0.89 -1.41
CA LYS A 218 15.91 -2.10 -0.67
C LYS A 218 16.71 -3.33 -1.08
N SER A 219 17.24 -3.33 -2.31
CA SER A 219 18.09 -4.41 -2.84
C SER A 219 19.56 -4.36 -2.38
N GLN A 220 19.95 -3.31 -1.64
CA GLN A 220 21.30 -3.11 -1.08
C GLN A 220 21.37 -3.52 0.39
#